data_AF-A0A9D6NUN7-F1
#
_entry.id   AF-A0A9D6NUN7-F1
#
_cell.length_a   1.000
_cell.length_b   1.000
_cell.length_c   1.000
_cell.angle_alpha   90.00
_cell.angle_beta   90.00
_cell.angle_gamma   90.00
#
_symmetry.space_group_name_H-M   'P 1'
#
loop_
_entity.id
_entity.type
_entity.pdbx_description
1 polymer ?
#
loop_
_entity_poly.entity_id
_entity_poly.type
_entity_poly.pdbx_seq_one_letter_code
_entity_poly.pdbx_strand_id
1 'polypeptide(L)'
;MSNKLGNIKFQSDTDVTVGQPFNNYSLKQFQPRLGIAYDPFKDGKTVIRAGIGLFNDFLHVQSFMAQFSANNPQPVLNMFFGEPLAPDLNVLPVIEFPSCTRCTVPTNFPGLLTGVLNPVSSPTSIQWHLEIERELIANIKFTATYSGAHSYHILRNIEGNHTLPCKSENGELIFNGRCGTAAPALSSKAITLYAEQF
;
A
#
# COMPACT_ATOMS: atom_id res chain seq x y z
N MET A 1 -1.06 -26.64 14.69
CA MET A 1 -0.35 -25.36 14.45
C MET A 1 -1.40 -24.27 14.35
N SER A 2 -1.36 -23.26 15.21
CA SER A 2 -2.39 -22.22 15.26
C SER A 2 -2.09 -21.20 14.16
N ASN A 3 -3.02 -20.97 13.23
CA ASN A 3 -2.95 -20.02 12.11
C ASN A 3 -2.86 -18.56 12.63
N LYS A 4 -1.74 -18.19 13.23
CA LYS A 4 -1.51 -16.84 13.76
C LYS A 4 -0.44 -16.14 12.94
N LEU A 5 -0.75 -14.94 12.48
CA LEU A 5 0.15 -14.07 11.74
C LEU A 5 0.79 -13.06 12.71
N GLY A 6 2.03 -12.70 12.45
CA GLY A 6 2.72 -11.62 13.15
C GLY A 6 2.50 -10.28 12.44
N ASN A 7 2.07 -9.24 13.18
CA ASN A 7 1.91 -7.89 12.66
C ASN A 7 2.53 -6.84 13.61
N ILE A 8 3.21 -5.84 13.05
CA ILE A 8 3.56 -4.59 13.73
C ILE A 8 2.40 -3.61 13.54
N LYS A 9 1.79 -3.14 14.62
CA LYS A 9 0.55 -2.35 14.58
C LYS A 9 0.81 -0.84 14.61
N PHE A 10 1.91 -0.44 15.23
CA PHE A 10 2.36 0.94 15.33
C PHE A 10 3.85 1.04 14.99
N GLN A 11 4.26 2.19 14.44
CA GLN A 11 5.67 2.45 14.11
C GLN A 11 6.60 2.40 15.35
N SER A 12 6.05 2.59 16.54
CA SER A 12 6.78 2.51 17.82
C SER A 12 6.88 1.10 18.41
N ASP A 13 6.22 0.09 17.84
CA ASP A 13 6.21 -1.26 18.42
C ASP A 13 7.61 -1.90 18.33
N THR A 14 8.12 -2.40 19.45
CA THR A 14 9.40 -3.13 19.51
C THR A 14 9.26 -4.63 19.25
N ASP A 15 8.05 -5.14 19.41
CA ASP A 15 7.69 -6.56 19.36
C ASP A 15 6.51 -6.82 18.41
N VAL A 16 6.51 -8.00 17.79
CA VAL A 16 5.45 -8.41 16.85
C VAL A 16 4.20 -8.83 17.62
N THR A 17 3.05 -8.25 17.27
CA THR A 17 1.76 -8.73 17.80
C THR A 17 1.31 -9.97 17.02
N VAL A 18 1.10 -11.08 17.72
CA VAL A 18 0.67 -12.35 17.12
C VAL A 18 -0.84 -12.52 17.25
N GLY A 19 -1.57 -12.64 16.14
CA GLY A 19 -3.03 -12.78 16.15
C GLY A 19 -3.70 -12.41 14.83
N GLN A 20 -4.93 -11.89 14.90
CA GLN A 20 -5.58 -11.26 13.75
C GLN A 20 -4.83 -9.96 13.42
N PRO A 21 -4.23 -9.84 12.22
CA PRO A 21 -3.33 -8.73 11.91
C PRO A 21 -4.06 -7.38 11.86
N PHE A 22 -5.34 -7.39 11.47
CA PHE A 22 -6.21 -6.22 11.44
C PHE A 22 -7.55 -6.55 12.10
N ASN A 23 -8.16 -5.55 12.77
CA ASN A 23 -9.40 -5.70 13.53
C ASN A 23 -10.54 -4.87 12.92
N ASN A 24 -10.56 -4.69 11.60
CA ASN A 24 -11.50 -3.77 10.95
C ASN A 24 -12.29 -4.42 9.81
N TYR A 25 -13.19 -5.34 10.16
CA TYR A 25 -14.37 -5.57 9.34
C TYR A 25 -15.34 -4.43 9.62
N SER A 26 -15.22 -3.32 8.89
CA SER A 26 -16.16 -2.21 9.05
C SER A 26 -17.56 -2.69 8.69
N LEU A 27 -18.41 -2.87 9.71
CA LEU A 27 -19.84 -3.17 9.53
C LEU A 27 -20.64 -1.95 9.05
N LYS A 28 -19.97 -0.82 8.81
CA LYS A 28 -20.56 0.49 8.51
C LYS A 28 -20.16 1.02 7.13
N GLN A 29 -20.01 0.13 6.15
CA GLN A 29 -19.71 0.50 4.76
C GLN A 29 -20.99 0.80 3.98
N PHE A 30 -21.68 1.89 4.32
CA PHE A 30 -22.85 2.32 3.56
C PHE A 30 -22.40 2.87 2.20
N GLN A 31 -22.89 2.27 1.11
CA GLN A 31 -22.50 2.57 -0.27
C GLN A 31 -23.69 3.14 -1.07
N PRO A 32 -24.09 4.40 -0.84
CA PRO A 32 -25.21 4.99 -1.57
C PRO A 32 -24.87 5.14 -3.04
N ARG A 33 -25.89 4.97 -3.88
CA ARG A 33 -25.82 5.18 -5.33
C ARG A 33 -27.07 5.92 -5.75
N LEU A 34 -26.89 7.03 -6.47
CA LEU A 34 -27.97 7.84 -6.98
C LEU A 34 -27.75 8.09 -8.47
N GLY A 35 -28.83 7.97 -9.24
CA GLY A 35 -28.85 8.28 -10.65
C GLY A 35 -30.11 9.05 -11.01
N ILE A 36 -29.99 9.93 -12.00
CA ILE A 36 -31.09 10.66 -12.61
C ILE A 36 -31.04 10.47 -14.12
N ALA A 37 -32.22 10.45 -14.73
CA ALA A 37 -32.40 10.54 -16.16
C ALA A 37 -33.45 11.62 -16.44
N TYR A 38 -33.14 12.51 -17.37
CA TYR A 38 -33.97 13.65 -17.70
C TYR A 38 -34.08 13.82 -19.21
N ASP A 39 -35.30 13.99 -19.69
CA ASP A 39 -35.60 14.40 -21.05
C ASP A 39 -36.00 15.89 -21.03
N PRO A 40 -35.14 16.80 -21.50
CA PRO A 40 -35.41 18.24 -21.50
C PRO A 40 -36.59 18.67 -22.37
N PHE A 41 -36.84 17.94 -23.46
CA PHE A 41 -37.82 18.33 -24.48
C PHE A 41 -39.11 17.51 -24.41
N LYS A 42 -39.13 16.45 -23.59
CA LYS A 42 -40.24 15.51 -23.42
C LYS A 42 -40.64 14.82 -24.74
N ASP A 43 -39.71 14.74 -25.69
CA ASP A 43 -39.90 14.16 -27.02
C ASP A 43 -39.19 12.82 -27.17
N GLY A 44 -38.45 12.37 -26.14
CA GLY A 44 -37.66 11.15 -26.13
C GLY A 44 -36.38 11.21 -26.96
N LYS A 45 -36.09 12.34 -27.63
CA LYS A 45 -34.97 12.46 -28.56
C LYS A 45 -33.69 12.94 -27.90
N THR A 46 -33.79 13.57 -26.73
CA THR A 46 -32.63 13.95 -25.92
C THR A 46 -32.77 13.37 -24.54
N VAL A 47 -31.77 12.63 -24.10
CA VAL A 47 -31.74 12.09 -22.75
C VAL A 47 -30.42 12.47 -22.10
N ILE A 48 -30.51 13.11 -20.94
CA ILE A 48 -29.37 13.39 -20.09
C ILE A 48 -29.43 12.39 -18.94
N ARG A 49 -28.37 11.61 -18.75
CA ARG A 49 -28.22 10.67 -17.65
C ARG A 49 -27.04 11.11 -16.80
N ALA A 50 -27.22 11.14 -15.49
CA ALA A 50 -26.14 11.44 -14.57
C ALA A 50 -26.26 10.57 -13.33
N GLY A 51 -25.14 10.28 -12.69
CA GLY A 51 -25.18 9.59 -11.42
C GLY A 51 -23.86 9.60 -10.69
N ILE A 52 -23.95 9.30 -9.40
CA ILE A 52 -22.84 9.28 -8.47
C ILE A 52 -23.00 8.10 -7.52
N GLY A 53 -21.89 7.46 -7.16
CA GLY A 53 -21.90 6.33 -6.24
C GLY A 53 -20.63 6.27 -5.39
N LEU A 54 -20.79 5.75 -4.19
CA LEU A 54 -19.69 5.37 -3.31
C LEU A 54 -19.43 3.87 -3.42
N PHE A 55 -18.16 3.49 -3.53
CA PHE A 55 -17.72 2.11 -3.69
C PHE A 55 -16.56 1.85 -2.73
N ASN A 56 -16.71 0.85 -1.86
CA ASN A 56 -15.65 0.46 -0.93
C ASN A 56 -15.12 -0.90 -1.35
N ASP A 57 -13.81 -1.08 -1.21
CA ASP A 57 -13.14 -2.35 -1.41
C ASP A 57 -12.83 -3.02 -0.07
N PHE A 58 -12.83 -4.35 -0.07
CA PHE A 58 -12.41 -5.14 1.08
C PHE A 58 -10.91 -5.31 1.04
N LEU A 59 -10.28 -5.06 2.19
CA LEU A 59 -8.87 -5.33 2.37
C LEU A 59 -8.65 -6.84 2.43
N HIS A 60 -8.22 -7.40 1.30
CA HIS A 60 -7.95 -8.82 1.21
C HIS A 60 -6.65 -9.14 1.97
N VAL A 61 -6.69 -10.13 2.86
CA VAL A 61 -5.50 -10.71 3.51
C VAL A 61 -4.40 -11.01 2.49
N GLN A 62 -4.77 -11.49 1.29
CA GLN A 62 -3.84 -11.77 0.19
C GLN A 62 -2.96 -10.58 -0.19
N SER A 63 -3.50 -9.35 -0.16
CA SER A 63 -2.75 -8.13 -0.45
C SER A 63 -1.58 -7.90 0.52
N PHE A 64 -1.60 -8.58 1.68
CA PHE A 64 -0.60 -8.47 2.73
C PHE A 64 0.15 -9.77 3.02
N MET A 65 -0.14 -10.87 2.33
CA MET A 65 0.46 -12.18 2.63
C MET A 65 1.97 -12.21 2.45
N ALA A 66 2.49 -11.56 1.39
CA ALA A 66 3.92 -11.45 1.14
C ALA A 66 4.65 -10.64 2.22
N GLN A 67 3.94 -9.76 2.91
CA GLN A 67 4.48 -8.95 4.00
C GLN A 67 4.44 -9.75 5.30
N PHE A 68 3.31 -10.37 5.65
CA PHE A 68 3.24 -11.21 6.83
C PHE A 68 4.19 -12.42 6.79
N SER A 69 4.58 -12.91 5.60
CA SER A 69 5.61 -13.94 5.48
C SER A 69 7.00 -13.46 5.89
N ALA A 70 7.28 -12.15 5.85
CA ALA A 70 8.52 -11.57 6.38
C ALA A 70 8.53 -11.54 7.91
N ASN A 71 7.36 -11.54 8.57
CA ASN A 71 7.22 -11.57 10.03
C ASN A 71 7.09 -12.99 10.60
N ASN A 72 7.72 -13.99 9.97
CA ASN A 72 7.64 -15.38 10.42
C ASN A 72 8.11 -15.48 11.89
N PRO A 73 7.33 -16.10 12.80
CA PRO A 73 7.77 -16.34 14.17
C PRO A 73 8.96 -17.32 14.27
N GLN A 74 9.34 -18.00 13.17
CA GLN A 74 10.52 -18.84 13.09
C GLN A 74 11.77 -18.05 12.65
N PRO A 75 12.98 -18.47 13.08
CA PRO A 75 14.22 -17.83 12.64
C PRO A 75 14.32 -17.80 11.11
N VAL A 76 14.57 -16.61 10.55
CA VAL A 76 14.70 -16.40 9.11
C VAL A 76 16.18 -16.20 8.78
N LEU A 77 16.65 -16.82 7.69
CA LEU A 77 17.96 -16.52 7.12
C LEU A 77 17.85 -15.22 6.32
N ASN A 78 18.65 -14.21 6.64
CA ASN A 78 18.72 -12.98 5.86
C ASN A 78 19.41 -13.29 4.51
N MET A 79 18.63 -13.39 3.43
CA MET A 79 19.11 -13.84 2.11
C MET A 79 19.95 -12.81 1.33
N PHE A 80 20.45 -11.74 1.96
CA PHE A 80 21.23 -10.71 1.28
C PHE A 80 22.75 -10.81 1.49
N PHE A 81 23.22 -11.98 1.94
CA PHE A 81 24.64 -12.21 2.19
C PHE A 81 25.01 -13.62 1.72
N GLY A 82 25.82 -13.70 0.67
CA GLY A 82 26.29 -14.97 0.12
C GLY A 82 27.41 -14.74 -0.87
N GLU A 83 28.33 -15.70 -0.95
CA GLU A 83 29.35 -15.77 -2.00
C GLU A 83 28.65 -15.80 -3.38
N PRO A 84 29.25 -15.19 -4.43
CA PRO A 84 28.69 -15.22 -5.78
C PRO A 84 28.33 -16.66 -6.20
N LEU A 85 27.17 -16.85 -6.85
CA LEU A 85 26.70 -18.17 -7.29
C LEU A 85 27.63 -18.87 -8.31
N ALA A 86 28.68 -18.21 -8.78
CA ALA A 86 29.74 -18.79 -9.60
C ALA A 86 31.01 -17.93 -9.51
N PRO A 87 31.89 -18.14 -8.52
CA PRO A 87 33.14 -17.37 -8.39
C PRO A 87 34.11 -17.62 -9.56
N ASP A 88 33.95 -18.74 -10.28
CA ASP A 88 34.85 -19.16 -11.36
C ASP A 88 34.36 -18.76 -12.77
N LEU A 89 33.20 -18.13 -12.90
CA LEU A 89 32.72 -17.60 -14.18
C LEU A 89 33.39 -16.25 -14.45
N ASN A 90 34.62 -16.26 -14.98
CA ASN A 90 35.41 -15.10 -15.43
C ASN A 90 34.76 -14.24 -16.55
N VAL A 91 33.44 -14.34 -16.74
CA VAL A 91 32.68 -13.70 -17.82
C VAL A 91 31.91 -12.46 -17.33
N LEU A 92 31.72 -12.31 -16.01
CA LEU A 92 31.04 -11.16 -15.41
C LEU A 92 31.93 -10.52 -14.33
N PRO A 93 31.95 -9.17 -14.20
CA PRO A 93 32.62 -8.53 -13.09
C PRO A 93 32.00 -9.01 -11.77
N VAL A 94 32.84 -9.62 -10.93
CA VAL A 94 32.44 -10.05 -9.59
C VAL A 94 32.20 -8.80 -8.76
N ILE A 95 30.94 -8.50 -8.50
CA ILE A 95 30.58 -7.47 -7.52
C ILE A 95 30.79 -8.11 -6.15
N GLU A 96 31.80 -7.65 -5.41
CA GLU A 96 32.00 -8.05 -4.02
C GLU A 96 30.76 -7.65 -3.21
N PHE A 97 29.93 -8.64 -2.86
CA PHE A 97 28.86 -8.43 -1.91
C PHE A 97 29.47 -8.36 -0.49
N PRO A 98 28.96 -7.50 0.41
CA PRO A 98 29.42 -7.47 1.79
C PRO A 98 29.30 -8.86 2.41
N SER A 99 30.40 -9.44 2.87
CA SER A 99 30.35 -10.71 3.60
C SER A 99 29.97 -10.43 5.06
N CYS A 100 29.00 -11.18 5.58
CA CYS A 100 28.55 -11.04 6.96
C CYS A 100 28.56 -12.39 7.66
N THR A 101 29.64 -12.68 8.40
CA THR A 101 29.87 -13.93 9.13
C THR A 101 28.80 -14.23 10.18
N ARG A 102 28.07 -13.21 10.65
CA ARG A 102 26.95 -13.35 11.61
C ARG A 102 25.57 -13.40 10.96
N CYS A 103 25.45 -13.08 9.66
CA CYS A 103 24.16 -13.04 8.98
C CYS A 103 23.66 -14.42 8.53
N THR A 104 24.52 -15.44 8.58
CA THR A 104 24.19 -16.85 8.35
C THR A 104 23.70 -17.58 9.62
N VAL A 105 23.84 -16.95 10.80
CA VAL A 105 23.31 -17.50 12.05
C VAL A 105 21.81 -17.22 12.08
N PRO A 106 20.94 -18.24 12.27
CA PRO A 106 19.52 -18.01 12.45
C PRO A 106 19.32 -17.05 13.63
N THR A 107 18.77 -15.87 13.33
CA THR A 107 18.42 -14.91 14.36
C THR A 107 16.92 -15.03 14.63
N ASN A 108 16.49 -14.83 15.88
CA ASN A 108 15.06 -14.75 16.21
C ASN A 108 14.40 -13.46 15.66
N PHE A 109 15.11 -12.71 14.82
CA PHE A 109 14.79 -11.35 14.46
C PHE A 109 14.51 -11.25 12.95
N PRO A 110 13.33 -10.76 12.55
CA PRO A 110 13.07 -10.46 11.15
C PRO A 110 13.97 -9.29 10.73
N GLY A 111 14.88 -9.49 9.78
CA GLY A 111 15.67 -8.41 9.18
C GLY A 111 14.80 -7.38 8.44
N LEU A 112 13.59 -7.80 8.06
CA LEU A 112 12.52 -6.97 7.52
C LEU A 112 11.26 -7.18 8.37
N LEU A 113 10.81 -6.14 9.06
CA LEU A 113 9.50 -6.10 9.69
C LEU A 113 8.54 -5.41 8.74
N THR A 114 7.40 -6.03 8.47
CA THR A 114 6.33 -5.38 7.73
C THR A 114 5.10 -5.28 8.61
N GLY A 115 4.19 -4.36 8.29
CA GLY A 115 2.96 -4.30 9.07
C GLY A 115 1.90 -3.44 8.44
N VAL A 116 0.67 -3.77 8.80
CA VAL A 116 -0.50 -2.95 8.50
C VAL A 116 -0.76 -2.10 9.74
N LEU A 117 -0.52 -0.79 9.64
CA LEU A 117 -0.65 0.12 10.79
C LEU A 117 -2.10 0.42 11.10
N ASN A 118 -2.42 0.57 12.38
CA ASN A 118 -3.73 1.05 12.79
C ASN A 118 -3.78 2.59 12.82
N PRO A 119 -4.90 3.22 12.42
CA PRO A 119 -6.11 2.60 11.87
C PRO A 119 -5.96 2.19 10.40
N VAL A 120 -6.68 1.14 10.01
CA VAL A 120 -6.76 0.68 8.62
C VAL A 120 -8.18 0.89 8.11
N SER A 121 -8.38 1.77 7.13
CA SER A 121 -9.68 1.99 6.49
C SER A 121 -9.79 1.25 5.16
N SER A 122 -11.01 0.88 4.78
CA SER A 122 -11.28 0.30 3.48
C SER A 122 -11.03 1.32 2.37
N PRO A 123 -10.25 0.97 1.33
CA PRO A 123 -10.12 1.79 0.13
C PRO A 123 -11.50 2.13 -0.41
N THR A 124 -11.73 3.42 -0.63
CA THR A 124 -13.04 3.93 -1.01
C THR A 124 -12.91 4.82 -2.24
N SER A 125 -13.83 4.67 -3.18
CA SER A 125 -13.89 5.40 -4.44
C SER A 125 -15.26 6.04 -4.61
N ILE A 126 -15.27 7.33 -4.89
CA ILE A 126 -16.45 8.07 -5.35
C ILE A 126 -16.36 8.11 -6.87
N GLN A 127 -17.38 7.60 -7.55
CA GLN A 127 -17.43 7.59 -9.01
C GLN A 127 -18.65 8.38 -9.49
N TRP A 128 -18.47 9.20 -10.53
CA TRP A 128 -19.54 9.95 -11.16
C TRP A 128 -19.52 9.80 -12.67
N HIS A 129 -20.71 9.86 -13.27
CA HIS A 129 -20.89 9.78 -14.71
C HIS A 129 -21.91 10.83 -15.16
N LEU A 130 -21.69 11.35 -16.36
CA LEU A 130 -22.60 12.22 -17.10
C LEU A 130 -22.65 11.72 -18.54
N GLU A 131 -23.85 11.57 -19.07
CA GLU A 131 -24.09 11.16 -20.44
C GLU A 131 -25.18 12.04 -21.05
N ILE A 132 -24.97 12.44 -22.30
CA ILE A 132 -25.92 13.15 -23.12
C ILE A 132 -26.11 12.35 -24.40
N GLU A 133 -27.31 11.83 -24.61
CA GLU A 133 -27.73 11.16 -25.84
C GLU A 133 -28.67 12.06 -26.62
N ARG A 134 -28.45 12.20 -27.93
CA ARG A 134 -29.32 12.94 -28.84
C ARG A 134 -29.56 12.15 -30.12
N GLU A 135 -30.82 11.95 -30.47
CA GLU A 135 -31.24 11.53 -31.80
C GLU A 135 -31.17 12.72 -32.78
N LEU A 136 -30.50 12.49 -33.90
CA LEU A 136 -30.32 13.43 -35.00
C LEU A 136 -31.25 13.06 -36.17
N ILE A 137 -30.84 13.34 -37.40
CA ILE A 137 -31.60 12.98 -38.61
C ILE A 137 -31.36 11.51 -39.00
N ALA A 138 -32.29 10.93 -39.75
CA ALA A 138 -32.14 9.61 -40.37
C ALA A 138 -31.77 8.48 -39.38
N ASN A 139 -32.32 8.50 -38.17
CA ASN A 139 -32.06 7.52 -37.11
C ASN A 139 -30.60 7.50 -36.61
N ILE A 140 -29.83 8.56 -36.87
CA ILE A 140 -28.48 8.70 -36.32
C ILE A 140 -28.59 9.13 -34.86
N LYS A 141 -27.80 8.49 -33.99
CA LYS A 141 -27.68 8.86 -32.57
C LYS A 141 -26.28 9.37 -32.28
N PHE A 142 -26.20 10.45 -31.54
CA PHE A 142 -24.96 10.96 -30.99
C PHE A 142 -24.99 10.85 -29.47
N THR A 143 -23.92 10.30 -28.90
CA THR A 143 -23.76 10.15 -27.45
C THR A 143 -22.42 10.73 -27.03
N ALA A 144 -22.45 11.59 -26.02
CA ALA A 144 -21.27 12.10 -25.35
C ALA A 144 -21.32 11.69 -23.88
N THR A 145 -20.25 11.06 -23.40
CA THR A 145 -20.15 10.55 -22.03
C THR A 145 -18.89 11.07 -21.37
N TYR A 146 -19.00 11.45 -20.10
CA TYR A 146 -17.91 11.80 -19.22
C TYR A 146 -17.99 10.95 -17.95
N SER A 147 -16.85 10.39 -17.53
CA SER A 147 -16.73 9.63 -16.30
C SER A 147 -15.55 10.13 -15.49
N GLY A 148 -15.71 10.17 -14.17
CA GLY A 148 -14.67 10.55 -13.24
C GLY A 148 -14.73 9.75 -11.94
N ALA A 149 -13.61 9.71 -11.25
CA ALA A 149 -13.51 9.03 -9.96
C ALA A 149 -12.50 9.73 -9.05
N HIS A 150 -12.76 9.68 -7.74
CA HIS A 150 -11.84 10.11 -6.69
C HIS A 150 -11.74 9.01 -5.63
N SER A 151 -10.53 8.57 -5.32
CA SER A 151 -10.30 7.44 -4.42
C SER A 151 -9.42 7.84 -3.24
N TYR A 152 -9.78 7.38 -2.05
CA TYR A 152 -9.13 7.71 -0.77
C TYR A 152 -9.03 6.45 0.12
N HIS A 153 -8.23 6.52 1.18
CA HIS A 153 -7.83 5.36 1.99
C HIS A 153 -7.16 4.24 1.16
N ILE A 154 -6.43 4.61 0.10
CA ILE A 154 -5.73 3.66 -0.75
C ILE A 154 -4.54 3.10 0.03
N LEU A 155 -4.34 1.79 -0.04
CA LEU A 155 -3.18 1.13 0.55
C LEU A 155 -1.88 1.61 -0.10
N ARG A 156 -0.92 2.01 0.73
CA ARG A 156 0.42 2.39 0.27
C ARG A 156 1.49 1.81 1.17
N ASN A 157 2.54 1.26 0.56
CA ASN A 157 3.79 0.96 1.25
C ASN A 157 4.51 2.27 1.58
N ILE A 158 4.91 2.44 2.83
CA ILE A 158 5.73 3.54 3.33
C ILE A 158 6.94 2.97 4.06
N GLU A 159 8.09 3.64 3.98
CA GLU A 159 9.25 3.25 4.76
C GLU A 159 9.12 3.79 6.19
N GLY A 160 8.88 2.88 7.15
CA GLY A 160 8.71 3.22 8.56
C GLY A 160 10.02 3.59 9.26
N ASN A 161 11.16 3.28 8.65
CA ASN A 161 12.48 3.53 9.20
C ASN A 161 13.30 4.48 8.30
N HIS A 162 12.66 5.53 7.77
CA HIS A 162 13.34 6.48 6.90
C HIS A 162 14.47 7.23 7.62
N THR A 163 15.49 7.63 6.86
CA THR A 163 16.62 8.44 7.35
C THR A 163 16.14 9.83 7.75
N LEU A 164 16.53 10.28 8.94
CA LEU A 164 16.25 11.66 9.37
C LEU A 164 17.34 12.61 8.87
N PRO A 165 17.01 13.87 8.55
CA PRO A 165 18.00 14.85 8.18
C PRO A 165 18.95 15.13 9.35
N CYS A 166 20.25 15.16 9.06
CA CYS A 166 21.31 15.45 10.02
C CYS A 166 21.23 16.86 10.59
N LYS A 167 20.93 17.80 9.69
CA LYS A 167 20.83 19.24 9.95
C LYS A 167 20.01 19.89 8.84
N SER A 168 19.53 21.10 9.11
CA SER A 168 19.06 21.99 8.07
C SER A 168 20.06 23.14 7.92
N GLU A 169 20.50 23.41 6.69
CA GLU A 169 21.29 24.60 6.36
C GLU A 169 20.52 25.40 5.32
N ASN A 170 20.22 26.67 5.63
CA ASN A 170 19.47 27.57 4.75
C ASN A 170 18.12 27.03 4.24
N GLY A 171 17.45 26.19 5.03
CA GLY A 171 16.18 25.56 4.66
C GLY A 171 16.31 24.28 3.83
N GLU A 172 17.53 23.89 3.47
CA GLU A 172 17.81 22.61 2.83
C GLU A 172 18.10 21.55 3.90
N LEU A 173 17.51 20.36 3.74
CA LEU A 173 17.71 19.23 4.62
C LEU A 173 18.93 18.42 4.17
N ILE A 174 19.93 18.28 5.02
CA ILE A 174 21.17 17.55 4.71
C ILE A 174 21.12 16.16 5.31
N PHE A 175 21.24 15.13 4.48
CA PHE A 175 21.17 13.71 4.87
C PHE A 175 22.54 13.02 4.94
N ASN A 176 23.63 13.73 4.62
CA ASN A 176 24.98 13.18 4.66
C ASN A 176 25.51 13.05 6.10
N GLY A 177 25.46 11.83 6.65
CA GLY A 177 25.98 11.49 7.98
C GLY A 177 25.26 10.29 8.63
N ARG A 178 25.77 9.75 9.74
CA ARG A 178 25.09 8.70 10.53
C ARG A 178 24.01 9.32 11.43
N CYS A 179 22.95 9.85 10.83
CA CYS A 179 22.01 10.74 11.52
C CYS A 179 20.79 10.06 12.14
N GLY A 180 20.91 8.75 12.39
CA GLY A 180 19.83 7.94 12.93
C GLY A 180 18.65 7.83 11.96
N THR A 181 17.58 7.22 12.43
CA THR A 181 16.38 6.96 11.66
C THR A 181 15.15 7.34 12.49
N ALA A 182 14.00 7.51 11.83
CA ALA A 182 12.75 7.88 12.51
C ALA A 182 12.30 6.88 13.58
N ALA A 183 12.82 5.65 13.55
CA ALA A 183 12.57 4.63 14.57
C ALA A 183 13.91 4.11 15.14
N PRO A 184 14.59 4.86 16.02
CA PRO A 184 15.93 4.51 16.49
C PRO A 184 15.99 3.19 17.28
N ALA A 185 14.90 2.85 18.00
CA ALA A 185 14.71 1.56 18.68
C ALA A 185 14.60 0.36 17.70
N LEU A 186 14.38 0.64 16.42
CA LEU A 186 14.23 -0.33 15.33
C LEU A 186 15.29 -0.09 14.23
N SER A 187 16.31 0.73 14.46
CA SER A 187 17.33 1.11 13.47
C SER A 187 18.18 -0.07 12.95
N SER A 188 18.14 -1.23 13.62
CA SER A 188 18.69 -2.50 13.16
C SER A 188 17.71 -3.35 12.33
N LYS A 189 16.52 -2.82 11.99
CA LYS A 189 15.42 -3.51 11.32
C LYS A 189 14.96 -2.69 10.10
N ALA A 190 14.86 -3.30 8.92
CA ALA A 190 14.23 -2.65 7.76
C ALA A 190 12.71 -2.70 7.95
N ILE A 191 11.99 -1.60 7.71
CA ILE A 191 10.53 -1.56 7.92
C ILE A 191 9.80 -0.93 6.75
N THR A 192 8.89 -1.69 6.15
CA THR A 192 7.84 -1.16 5.27
C THR A 192 6.50 -1.25 6.01
N LEU A 193 5.91 -0.10 6.30
CA LEU A 193 4.62 0.05 6.95
C LEU A 193 3.56 0.49 5.94
N TYR A 194 2.28 0.33 6.25
CA TYR A 194 1.20 0.94 5.49
C TYR A 194 0.50 1.98 6.35
N ALA A 195 0.42 3.23 5.91
CA ALA A 195 -0.31 4.30 6.60
C ALA A 195 -1.42 4.87 5.71
N GLU A 196 -2.50 5.33 6.34
CA GLU A 196 -3.41 6.30 5.75
C GLU A 196 -2.63 7.60 5.45
N GLN A 197 -2.80 8.12 4.25
CA GLN A 197 -2.62 9.55 4.00
C GLN A 197 -3.94 10.05 3.41
N PHE A 198 -4.40 11.19 3.95
CA PHE A 198 -5.67 11.90 3.72
C PHE A 198 -6.42 11.55 2.42
#